data_AF-A0A2V7MVE4-F1
#
_entry.id   AF-A0A2V7MVE4-F1
#
_cell.length_a   1.000
_cell.length_b   1.000
_cell.length_c   1.000
_cell.angle_alpha   90.00
_cell.angle_beta   90.00
_cell.angle_gamma   90.00
#
_symmetry.space_group_name_H-M   'P 1'
#
loop_
_entity.id
_entity.type
_entity.pdbx_description
1 polymer ?
#
loop_
_entity_poly.entity_id
_entity_poly.type
_entity_poly.pdbx_seq_one_letter_code
_entity_poly.pdbx_strand_id
1 'polypeptide(L)'
;MARERKNRREKPDRRSGAERRAKQVPVEVERRKKRDRRTGLTRRLELQTAGDQIQAALDLLTRALDHGVLFDEDRWLLETAITRLRSALEPLGPEATGVGQA
;
A
#
# COMPACT_ATOMS: atom_id res chain seq x y z
N MET A 1 11.31 63.79 -16.22
CA MET A 1 10.70 64.29 -14.96
C MET A 1 9.64 63.28 -14.50
N ALA A 2 9.73 62.87 -13.22
CA ALA A 2 8.77 62.21 -12.31
C ALA A 2 7.26 62.27 -12.65
N ARG A 3 6.32 61.39 -12.22
CA ARG A 3 6.24 60.27 -11.24
C ARG A 3 4.84 59.59 -11.37
N GLU A 4 4.78 58.27 -11.10
CA GLU A 4 3.78 57.47 -10.33
C GLU A 4 2.41 58.10 -9.94
N ARG A 5 1.24 57.43 -9.79
CA ARG A 5 0.74 56.05 -9.47
C ARG A 5 -0.81 56.17 -9.61
N LYS A 6 -1.69 55.16 -9.74
CA LYS A 6 -2.04 54.11 -8.74
C LYS A 6 -3.22 53.24 -9.25
N ASN A 7 -3.04 51.93 -9.16
CA ASN A 7 -3.99 50.82 -9.18
C ASN A 7 -5.50 51.10 -9.00
N ARG A 8 -6.32 50.65 -9.97
CA ARG A 8 -7.72 50.25 -9.74
C ARG A 8 -7.85 48.76 -10.07
N ARG A 9 -8.05 47.95 -9.03
CA ARG A 9 -8.24 46.48 -9.09
C ARG A 9 -9.40 46.12 -10.01
N GLU A 10 -9.13 45.45 -11.12
CA GLU A 10 -10.10 44.52 -11.72
C GLU A 10 -9.76 43.11 -11.24
N LYS A 11 -10.68 42.51 -10.50
CA LYS A 11 -10.60 41.10 -10.14
C LYS A 11 -11.02 40.28 -11.37
N PRO A 12 -10.17 39.43 -11.96
CA PRO A 12 -10.67 38.43 -12.90
C PRO A 12 -11.39 37.34 -12.11
N ASP A 13 -12.66 37.16 -12.47
CA ASP A 13 -13.54 36.09 -12.02
C ASP A 13 -12.87 34.73 -12.27
N ARG A 14 -12.52 34.03 -11.18
CA ARG A 14 -11.89 32.73 -11.23
C ARG A 14 -12.98 31.66 -11.22
N ARG A 15 -13.14 31.01 -12.38
CA ARG A 15 -13.71 29.66 -12.63
C ARG A 15 -15.06 29.63 -13.36
N SER A 16 -15.04 29.80 -14.68
CA SER A 16 -16.03 29.15 -15.57
C SER A 16 -15.57 27.71 -15.87
N GLY A 17 -15.72 26.81 -14.89
CA GLY A 17 -15.36 25.39 -14.98
C GLY A 17 -16.39 24.52 -15.73
N ALA A 18 -17.06 25.05 -16.75
CA ALA A 18 -18.15 24.35 -17.44
C ALA A 18 -17.71 23.64 -18.75
N GLU A 19 -16.55 23.99 -19.33
CA GLU A 19 -16.20 23.61 -20.70
C GLU A 19 -15.15 22.49 -20.83
N ARG A 20 -14.94 21.67 -19.78
CA ARG A 20 -14.03 20.50 -19.83
C ARG A 20 -14.71 19.17 -19.54
N ARG A 21 -15.96 19.03 -19.95
CA ARG A 21 -16.59 17.70 -20.07
C ARG A 21 -16.88 17.43 -21.55
N ALA A 22 -15.83 17.42 -22.35
CA ALA A 22 -15.85 16.63 -23.58
C ALA A 22 -16.25 15.21 -23.18
N LYS A 23 -17.36 14.73 -23.74
CA LYS A 23 -17.89 13.39 -23.57
C LYS A 23 -16.72 12.41 -23.56
N GLN A 24 -16.43 11.80 -22.41
CA GLN A 24 -15.56 10.65 -22.36
C GLN A 24 -16.30 9.56 -23.12
N VAL A 25 -16.01 9.43 -24.41
CA VAL A 25 -16.38 8.25 -25.18
C VAL A 25 -15.73 7.08 -24.44
N PRO A 26 -16.51 6.12 -23.92
CA PRO A 26 -15.92 4.92 -23.34
C PRO A 26 -15.09 4.28 -24.44
N VAL A 27 -13.77 4.36 -24.33
CA VAL A 27 -12.88 3.58 -25.18
C VAL A 27 -13.28 2.13 -24.91
N GLU A 28 -13.69 1.40 -25.94
CA GLU A 28 -13.89 -0.04 -25.87
C GLU A 28 -12.52 -0.69 -25.63
N VAL A 29 -12.05 -0.60 -24.39
CA VAL A 29 -10.92 -1.38 -23.94
C VAL A 29 -11.43 -2.81 -23.91
N GLU A 30 -11.02 -3.58 -24.93
CA GLU A 30 -11.21 -5.02 -25.02
C GLU A 30 -11.03 -5.59 -23.61
N ARG A 31 -12.16 -5.99 -23.02
CA ARG A 31 -12.19 -6.47 -21.64
C ARG A 31 -11.46 -7.81 -21.66
N ARG A 32 -10.14 -7.78 -21.45
CA ARG A 32 -9.33 -8.98 -21.22
C ARG A 32 -10.12 -9.87 -20.27
N LYS A 33 -10.51 -11.05 -20.78
CA LYS A 33 -11.37 -12.01 -20.09
C LYS A 33 -10.87 -12.14 -18.65
N LYS A 34 -11.80 -12.07 -17.70
CA LYS A 34 -11.61 -12.00 -16.23
C LYS A 34 -10.58 -12.95 -15.61
N ARG A 35 -10.02 -13.90 -16.37
CA ARG A 35 -9.00 -14.85 -15.93
C ARG A 35 -7.61 -14.22 -15.72
N ASP A 36 -7.32 -13.08 -16.35
CA ASP A 36 -5.98 -12.44 -16.33
C ASP A 36 -5.92 -11.09 -15.59
N ARG A 37 -6.95 -10.75 -14.80
CA ARG A 37 -6.88 -9.58 -13.93
C ARG A 37 -6.17 -9.99 -12.63
N ARG A 38 -4.83 -10.00 -12.64
CA ARG A 38 -4.06 -9.94 -11.39
C ARG A 38 -4.59 -8.76 -10.58
N THR A 39 -5.12 -9.06 -9.39
CA THR A 39 -5.61 -8.03 -8.47
C THR A 39 -4.41 -7.22 -7.97
N GLY A 40 -4.61 -5.94 -7.65
CA GLY A 40 -3.51 -5.11 -7.12
C GLY A 40 -2.84 -5.71 -5.88
N LEU A 41 -3.60 -6.50 -5.11
CA LEU A 41 -3.10 -7.27 -3.96
C LEU A 41 -2.12 -8.37 -4.38
N THR A 42 -2.48 -9.20 -5.36
CA THR A 42 -1.57 -10.26 -5.86
C THR A 42 -0.28 -9.67 -6.42
N ARG A 43 -0.37 -8.55 -7.15
CA ARG A 43 0.83 -7.83 -7.64
C ARG A 43 1.74 -7.33 -6.49
N ARG A 44 1.15 -6.85 -5.40
CA ARG A 44 1.93 -6.38 -4.23
C ARG A 44 2.57 -7.54 -3.48
N LEU A 45 1.87 -8.66 -3.33
CA LEU A 45 2.42 -9.87 -2.72
C LEU A 45 3.56 -10.47 -3.55
N GLU A 46 3.46 -10.45 -4.87
CA GLU A 46 4.55 -10.87 -5.78
C GLU A 46 5.83 -10.04 -5.64
N LEU A 47 5.73 -8.79 -5.18
CA LEU A 47 6.87 -7.88 -5.00
C LEU A 47 7.45 -7.92 -3.58
N GLN A 48 6.76 -8.55 -2.62
CA GLN A 48 7.21 -8.66 -1.24
C GLN A 48 8.12 -9.87 -1.09
N THR A 49 9.23 -9.72 -0.36
CA THR A 49 10.06 -10.85 0.02
C THR A 49 9.29 -11.78 0.97
N ALA A 50 9.72 -13.04 1.09
CA ALA A 50 9.14 -13.95 2.08
C ALA A 50 9.25 -13.38 3.51
N GLY A 51 10.35 -12.66 3.80
CA GLY A 51 10.53 -11.95 5.06
C GLY A 51 9.49 -10.84 5.27
N ASP A 52 9.21 -10.02 4.24
CA ASP A 52 8.19 -8.96 4.32
C ASP A 52 6.79 -9.54 4.58
N GLN A 53 6.46 -10.67 3.96
CA GLN A 53 5.17 -11.34 4.16
C GLN A 53 5.04 -11.91 5.58
N ILE A 54 6.11 -12.51 6.11
CA ILE A 54 6.16 -13.03 7.48
C ILE A 54 6.05 -11.88 8.49
N GLN A 55 6.74 -10.77 8.25
CA GLN A 55 6.65 -9.58 9.10
C GLN A 55 5.23 -8.98 9.10
N ALA A 56 4.61 -8.87 7.92
CA ALA A 56 3.23 -8.40 7.82
C ALA A 56 2.23 -9.33 8.55
N ALA A 57 2.46 -10.66 8.49
CA ALA A 57 1.66 -11.61 9.24
C ALA A 57 1.85 -11.44 10.77
N LEU A 58 3.09 -11.28 11.24
CA LEU A 58 3.40 -11.03 12.65
C LEU A 58 2.69 -9.78 13.19
N ASP A 59 2.67 -8.69 12.42
CA ASP A 59 2.00 -7.45 12.81
C ASP A 59 0.48 -7.65 12.96
N LEU A 60 -0.14 -8.41 12.05
CA LEU A 60 -1.57 -8.72 12.10
C LEU A 60 -1.92 -9.61 13.30
N LEU A 61 -1.13 -10.65 13.55
CA LEU A 61 -1.35 -11.56 14.68
C LEU A 61 -1.13 -10.87 16.03
N THR A 62 -0.13 -9.98 16.12
CA THR A 62 0.12 -9.20 17.33
C THR A 62 -1.05 -8.25 17.63
N ARG A 63 -1.59 -7.56 16.61
CA ARG A 63 -2.79 -6.74 16.77
C ARG A 63 -4.00 -7.56 17.22
N ALA A 64 -4.18 -8.76 16.68
CA ALA A 64 -5.26 -9.65 17.10
C ALA A 64 -5.15 -10.03 18.59
N LEU A 65 -3.92 -10.26 19.07
CA LEU A 65 -3.62 -10.50 20.48
C LEU A 65 -3.94 -9.27 21.34
N ASP A 66 -3.49 -8.08 20.91
CA ASP A 66 -3.68 -6.82 21.63
C ASP A 66 -5.17 -6.45 21.78
N HIS A 67 -5.99 -6.79 20.79
CA HIS A 67 -7.43 -6.54 20.84
C HIS A 67 -8.21 -7.51 21.76
N GLY A 68 -7.57 -8.57 22.26
CA GLY A 68 -8.17 -9.47 23.25
C GLY A 68 -9.45 -10.17 22.79
N VAL A 69 -9.63 -10.36 21.47
CA VAL A 69 -10.86 -10.90 20.87
C VAL A 69 -10.92 -12.44 20.96
N LEU A 70 -9.92 -13.07 21.55
CA LEU A 70 -9.71 -14.52 21.53
C LEU A 70 -9.97 -15.15 22.89
N PHE A 71 -10.52 -16.36 22.88
CA PHE A 71 -10.60 -17.21 24.07
C PHE A 71 -9.20 -17.66 24.51
N ASP A 72 -9.04 -18.06 25.77
CA ASP A 72 -7.71 -18.37 26.35
C ASP A 72 -6.96 -19.49 25.59
N GLU A 73 -7.66 -20.51 25.09
CA GLU A 73 -7.06 -21.57 24.25
C GLU A 73 -6.56 -21.03 22.89
N ASP A 74 -7.34 -20.15 22.26
CA ASP A 74 -6.98 -19.52 20.99
C ASP A 74 -5.81 -18.54 21.17
N ARG A 75 -5.74 -17.89 22.33
CA ARG A 75 -4.63 -16.99 22.68
C ARG A 75 -3.31 -17.75 22.76
N TRP A 76 -3.28 -18.91 23.41
CA TRP A 76 -2.05 -19.72 23.50
C TRP A 76 -1.59 -20.21 22.11
N LEU A 77 -2.53 -20.64 21.27
CA LEU A 77 -2.25 -21.02 19.89
C LEU A 77 -1.67 -19.84 19.08
N LEU A 78 -2.23 -18.65 19.27
CA LEU A 78 -1.77 -17.43 18.61
C LEU A 78 -0.35 -17.03 19.04
N GLU A 79 -0.06 -17.04 20.34
CA GLU A 79 1.27 -16.74 20.89
C GLU A 79 2.31 -17.74 20.37
N THR A 80 1.93 -19.02 20.26
CA THR A 80 2.78 -20.07 19.68
C THR A 80 3.04 -19.83 18.20
N ALA A 81 2.02 -19.44 17.43
CA ALA A 81 2.16 -19.12 16.01
C ALA A 81 3.09 -17.92 15.79
N ILE A 82 2.95 -16.86 16.59
CA ILE A 82 3.84 -15.67 16.58
C ILE A 82 5.29 -16.10 16.85
N THR A 83 5.51 -16.95 17.84
CA THR A 83 6.86 -17.43 18.20
C THR A 83 7.50 -18.19 17.04
N ARG A 84 6.77 -19.10 16.38
CA ARG A 84 7.28 -19.86 15.24
C ARG A 84 7.59 -18.99 14.02
N LEU A 85 6.74 -17.98 13.76
CA LEU A 85 6.97 -17.04 12.67
C LEU A 85 8.21 -16.16 12.90
N ARG A 86 8.48 -15.76 14.15
CA ARG A 86 9.72 -15.06 14.50
C ARG A 86 10.97 -15.91 14.22
N SER A 87 10.95 -17.19 14.61
CA SER A 87 12.04 -18.12 14.31
C SER A 87 12.22 -18.36 12.80
N ALA A 88 11.13 -18.37 12.03
CA ALA A 88 11.18 -18.51 10.58
C ALA A 88 11.71 -17.25 9.87
N LEU A 89 11.59 -16.07 10.50
CA LEU A 89 12.09 -14.80 9.96
C LEU A 89 13.60 -14.63 10.13
N GLU A 90 14.17 -15.19 11.20
CA GLU A 90 15.61 -15.12 11.51
C GLU A 90 16.53 -15.51 10.33
N PRO A 91 16.33 -16.65 9.63
CA PRO A 91 17.14 -17.02 8.47
C PRO A 91 16.83 -16.24 7.18
N LEU A 92 15.82 -15.36 7.19
CA LEU A 92 15.41 -14.55 6.03
C LEU A 92 15.88 -13.09 6.14
N GLY A 93 16.53 -12.72 7.25
CA GLY A 93 17.10 -11.40 7.46
C GLY A 93 18.27 -11.09 6.50
N PRO A 94 18.68 -9.81 6.39
CA PRO A 94 19.68 -9.33 5.43
C PRO A 94 21.05 -10.06 5.51
N GLU A 95 21.35 -10.67 6.65
CA GLU A 95 22.57 -11.45 6.90
C GLU A 95 22.62 -12.80 6.14
N ALA A 96 21.47 -13.35 5.74
CA ALA A 96 21.42 -14.63 5.01
C ALA A 96 21.83 -14.51 3.53
N THR A 97 21.91 -13.29 3.01
CA THR A 97 22.26 -13.01 1.60
C THR A 97 23.74 -12.70 1.34
N GLY A 98 24.62 -12.88 2.33
CA GLY A 98 26.01 -12.41 2.19
C GLY A 98 27.08 -13.32 2.76
N VAL A 99 27.35 -14.49 2.15
CA VAL A 99 28.74 -15.03 2.07
C VAL A 99 28.89 -15.92 0.83
N GLY A 100 28.93 -15.30 -0.36
CA GLY A 100 29.69 -15.84 -1.48
C GLY A 100 31.10 -15.28 -1.39
N GLN A 101 31.97 -15.91 -0.58
CA GLN A 101 33.40 -15.58 -0.57
C GLN A 101 34.04 -16.10 -1.86
N ALA A 102 34.66 -15.15 -2.57
CA ALA A 102 35.51 -15.35 -3.74
C ALA A 102 36.88 -15.95 -3.35
#